data_AF-A0A430VSM8-F1
#
_entry.id   AF-A0A430VSM8-F1
#
_cell.length_a   1.000
_cell.length_b   1.000
_cell.length_c   1.000
_cell.angle_alpha   90.00
_cell.angle_beta   90.00
_cell.angle_gamma   90.00
#
_symmetry.space_group_name_H-M   'P 1'
#
loop_
_entity.id
_entity.type
_entity.pdbx_description
1 polymer ?
#
loop_
_entity_poly.entity_id
_entity_poly.type
_entity_poly.pdbx_seq_one_letter_code
_entity_poly.pdbx_strand_id
1 'polypeptide(L)' 'MPRERGFKPLPKRWVVERTFAWLGRNRRLAKDYEENPRVSEAWVYLDMLRLLVKRLARAA' A
#
# COMPACT_ATOMS: atom_id res chain seq x y z
N MET A 1 12.63 -3.92 28.87
CA MET A 1 12.49 -2.87 27.83
C MET A 1 11.24 -2.05 28.13
N PRO A 2 11.34 -0.78 28.58
CA PRO A 2 10.14 0.01 28.82
C PRO A 2 9.50 0.33 27.47
N ARG A 3 8.31 -0.22 27.23
CA ARG A 3 7.47 0.18 26.10
C ARG A 3 6.93 1.57 26.42
N GLU A 4 7.30 2.55 25.61
CA GLU A 4 6.73 3.89 25.71
C GLU A 4 5.20 3.80 25.58
N ARG A 5 4.47 4.37 26.54
CA ARG A 5 3.00 4.27 26.59
C ARG A 5 2.41 5.47 25.84
N GLY A 6 1.64 5.21 24.79
CA GLY A 6 0.87 6.23 24.06
C GLY A 6 1.19 6.33 22.56
N PHE A 7 0.30 6.99 21.82
CA PHE A 7 0.49 7.25 20.40
C PHE A 7 1.54 8.34 20.19
N LYS A 8 2.64 8.01 19.49
CA LYS A 8 3.62 8.99 19.04
C LYS A 8 3.39 9.31 17.56
N PRO A 9 2.93 10.53 17.21
CA PRO A 9 2.82 10.93 15.82
C PRO A 9 4.21 10.97 15.19
N LEU A 10 4.44 10.14 14.18
CA LEU A 10 5.66 10.14 13.39
C LEU A 10 5.47 11.01 12.15
N PRO A 11 6.41 11.93 11.85
CA PRO A 11 6.32 12.74 10.66
C PRO A 11 6.29 11.82 9.42
N LYS A 12 5.35 12.09 8.50
CA LYS A 12 5.13 11.33 7.25
C LYS A 12 4.57 9.90 7.40
N ARG A 13 4.26 9.41 8.61
CA ARG A 13 3.64 8.09 8.82
C ARG A 13 2.36 7.89 7.99
N TRP A 14 1.57 8.95 7.84
CA TRP A 14 0.36 8.93 7.02
C TRP A 14 0.63 8.59 5.55
N VAL A 15 1.82 8.91 5.00
CA VAL A 15 2.16 8.61 3.61
C VAL A 15 2.26 7.10 3.41
N VAL A 16 2.96 6.44 4.33
CA VAL A 16 3.13 4.97 4.33
C VAL A 16 1.78 4.28 4.56
N GLU A 17 1.03 4.70 5.57
CA GLU A 17 -0.29 4.15 5.87
C GLU A 17 -1.27 4.32 4.70
N ARG A 18 -1.20 5.46 3.99
CA ARG A 18 -2.00 5.71 2.79
C ARG A 18 -1.65 4.77 1.64
N THR A 19 -0.37 4.46 1.44
CA THR A 19 0.05 3.45 0.44
C THR A 19 -0.55 2.09 0.77
N PHE A 20 -0.48 1.65 2.02
CA PHE A 20 -1.13 0.40 2.45
C PHE A 20 -2.64 0.44 2.29
N ALA A 21 -3.28 1.58 2.55
CA ALA A 21 -4.71 1.74 2.32
C ALA A 21 -5.08 1.59 0.84
N TRP A 22 -4.24 2.03 -0.10
CA TRP A 22 -4.46 1.79 -1.53
C TRP A 22 -4.29 0.33 -1.91
N LEU A 23 -3.18 -0.30 -1.48
CA LEU A 23 -2.93 -1.72 -1.72
C LEU A 23 -4.06 -2.61 -1.16
N GLY A 24 -4.60 -2.27 0.01
CA GLY A 24 -5.72 -2.96 0.63
C GLY A 24 -7.03 -2.89 -0.15
N ARG A 25 -7.20 -1.96 -1.10
CA ARG A 25 -8.36 -1.95 -2.01
C ARG A 25 -8.24 -2.99 -3.12
N ASN A 26 -7.04 -3.51 -3.35
CA ASN A 26 -6.81 -4.60 -4.29
C ASN A 26 -7.05 -5.93 -3.59
N ARG A 27 -8.19 -6.57 -3.90
CA ARG A 27 -8.58 -7.86 -3.29
C ARG A 27 -7.49 -8.93 -3.42
N ARG A 28 -6.65 -8.86 -4.46
CA ARG A 28 -5.56 -9.84 -4.68
C ARG A 28 -4.39 -9.66 -3.71
N LEU A 29 -4.20 -8.45 -3.19
CA LEU A 29 -3.19 -8.14 -2.17
C LEU A 29 -3.73 -8.22 -0.73
N ALA A 30 -5.03 -8.50 -0.56
CA ALA A 30 -5.64 -8.59 0.78
C ALA A 30 -5.10 -9.77 1.60
N LYS A 31 -4.61 -10.82 0.94
CA LYS A 31 -3.93 -11.96 1.53
C LYS A 31 -2.85 -12.41 0.56
N ASP A 32 -1.73 -12.90 1.10
CA ASP A 32 -0.69 -13.49 0.27
C ASP A 32 -1.16 -14.87 -0.18
N TYR A 33 -1.69 -14.93 -1.40
CA TYR A 33 -2.19 -16.15 -2.02
C TYR A 33 -1.15 -16.81 -2.92
N GLU A 34 -0.12 -16.07 -3.32
CA GLU A 34 0.83 -16.52 -4.33
C GLU A 34 1.98 -17.24 -3.64
N GLU A 35 2.31 -18.45 -4.10
CA GLU A 35 3.46 -19.21 -3.59
C GLU A 35 4.80 -18.56 -3.98
N ASN A 36 4.81 -17.84 -5.11
CA ASN A 36 6.00 -17.16 -5.61
C ASN A 36 5.96 -15.66 -5.26
N PRO A 37 6.90 -15.17 -4.43
CA PRO A 37 6.96 -13.75 -4.04
C PRO A 37 7.04 -12.77 -5.22
N ARG A 38 7.60 -13.19 -6.36
CA ARG A 38 7.69 -12.34 -7.56
C ARG A 38 6.32 -12.00 -8.14
N VAL A 39 5.35 -12.91 -7.98
CA VAL A 39 3.98 -12.66 -8.44
C VAL A 39 3.32 -11.63 -7.53
N SER A 40 3.45 -11.79 -6.20
CA SER A 40 2.97 -10.80 -5.23
C SER A 40 3.62 -9.43 -5.45
N GLU A 41 4.91 -9.38 -5.76
CA GLU A 41 5.62 -8.14 -6.11
C GLU A 41 5.04 -7.48 -7.38
N ALA A 42 4.81 -8.27 -8.44
CA ALA A 42 4.19 -7.77 -9.67
C ALA A 42 2.80 -7.17 -9.43
N TRP A 43 2.02 -7.76 -8.51
CA TRP A 43 0.71 -7.22 -8.12
C TRP A 43 0.80 -5.88 -7.41
N VAL A 44 1.82 -5.65 -6.59
CA VAL A 44 2.07 -4.35 -5.94
C VAL A 44 2.36 -3.27 -6.99
N TYR A 45 3.24 -3.55 -7.95
CA TYR A 45 3.54 -2.59 -9.03
C TYR A 45 2.31 -2.30 -9.88
N LEU A 46 1.54 -3.34 -10.24
CA LEU A 46 0.33 -3.20 -11.03
C LEU A 46 -0.74 -2.37 -10.32
N ASP A 47 -0.87 -2.50 -8.99
CA ASP A 47 -1.79 -1.69 -8.21
C ASP A 47 -1.42 -0.20 -8.24
N MET A 48 -0.14 0.10 -8.03
CA MET A 48 0.37 1.47 -8.10
C MET A 48 0.21 2.06 -9.50
N LEU A 49 0.48 1.28 -10.55
CA LEU A 49 0.25 1.70 -11.93
C LEU A 49 -1.23 2.07 -12.17
N ARG A 50 -2.17 1.23 -11.75
CA ARG A 50 -3.61 1.52 -11.86
C ARG A 50 -4.01 2.79 -11.13
N LEU A 51 -3.44 3.05 -9.95
CA LEU A 51 -3.67 4.27 -9.20
C LEU A 51 -3.16 5.50 -9.95
N LEU A 52 -1.94 5.44 -10.49
CA LEU A 52 -1.33 6.52 -11.26
C LEU A 52 -2.13 6.82 -12.54
N VAL A 53 -2.53 5.80 -13.29
CA VAL A 53 -3.36 5.96 -14.50
C VAL A 53 -4.69 6.64 -14.15
N LYS A 54 -5.36 6.23 -13.08
CA LYS A 54 -6.60 6.87 -12.61
C LYS A 54 -6.41 8.34 -12.22
N ARG A 55 -5.25 8.71 -11.68
CA ARG A 55 -4.93 10.10 -11.35
C ARG A 55 -4.66 10.92 -12.59
N LEU A 56 -3.89 10.37 -13.53
CA LEU A 56 -3.59 11.02 -14.79
C LEU A 56 -4.88 11.30 -15.57
N ALA A 57 -5.77 10.31 -15.67
CA ALA A 57 -7.06 10.45 -16.33
C ALA A 57 -8.04 11.43 -15.64
N ARG A 58 -7.78 11.80 -14.37
CA ARG A 58 -8.54 12.86 -13.66
C ARG A 58 -7.91 14.24 -13.78
N ALA A 59 -6.63 14.29 -14.14
CA ALA A 59 -5.87 15.52 -14.28
C ALA A 59 -5.89 16.04 -15.72
N ALA A 60 -6.11 15.15 -16.70
CA ALA A 60 -6.48 15.48 -18.08
C ALA A 60 -7.95 15.94 -18.13
#